data_AF-A0A7V3CD02-F1
#
_entry.id   AF-A0A7V3CD02-F1
#
_cell.length_a   1.000
_cell.length_b   1.000
_cell.length_c   1.000
_cell.angle_alpha   90.00
_cell.angle_beta   90.00
_cell.angle_gamma   90.00
#
_symmetry.space_group_name_H-M   'P 1'
#
loop_
_entity.id
_entity.type
_entity.pdbx_description
1 polymer ?
#
loop_
_entity_poly.entity_id
_entity_poly.type
_entity_poly.pdbx_seq_one_letter_code
_entity_poly.pdbx_strand_id
1 'polypeptide(L)'
;GMVRQWQELFYENRYSEVDLNVQPDFVKLAEAYGAVGLRASVKDEVVPVIERALKVRDRPVVIDFVTTLEDNVYPMVPAGGAVSDIVLA
;
A
#
# COMPACT_ATOMS: atom_id res chain seq x y z
N GLY A 1 -1.79 6.99 3.04
CA GLY A 1 -1.71 5.87 4.01
C GLY A 1 -1.59 6.40 5.43
N MET A 2 -0.40 6.31 6.05
CA MET A 2 -0.21 6.62 7.48
C MET A 2 -0.70 8.02 7.89
N VAL A 3 -0.19 9.09 7.26
CA VAL A 3 -0.62 10.47 7.61
C VAL A 3 -2.11 10.70 7.34
N ARG A 4 -2.67 10.06 6.30
CA ARG A 4 -4.10 10.10 5.97
C ARG A 4 -4.94 9.50 7.10
N GLN A 5 -4.56 8.34 7.65
CA GLN A 5 -5.21 7.75 8.83
C GLN A 5 -5.17 8.69 10.04
N TRP A 6 -4.07 9.40 10.29
CA TRP A 6 -4.00 10.38 11.37
C TRP A 6 -4.89 11.60 11.14
N GLN A 7 -4.95 12.11 9.90
CA GLN A 7 -5.84 13.22 9.52
C GLN A 7 -7.32 12.82 9.63
N GLU A 8 -7.65 11.58 9.30
CA GLU A 8 -8.97 10.97 9.50
C GLU A 8 -9.35 10.94 10.99
N LEU A 9 -8.48 10.36 11.84
CA LEU A 9 -8.77 10.12 13.25
C LEU A 9 -8.74 11.38 14.13
N PHE A 10 -7.85 12.34 13.86
CA PHE A 10 -7.56 13.45 14.79
C PHE A 10 -7.81 14.84 14.21
N TYR A 11 -8.12 14.94 12.91
CA TYR A 11 -8.28 16.22 12.23
C TYR A 11 -9.57 16.27 11.40
N GLU A 12 -10.63 15.59 11.84
CA GLU A 12 -11.97 15.66 11.22
C GLU A 12 -11.97 15.33 9.72
N ASN A 13 -11.13 14.38 9.28
CA ASN A 13 -10.98 14.03 7.86
C ASN A 13 -10.45 15.17 6.98
N ARG A 14 -9.76 16.16 7.56
CA ARG A 14 -9.11 17.24 6.81
C ARG A 14 -7.84 16.73 6.15
N TYR A 15 -7.98 16.19 4.96
CA TYR A 15 -6.87 15.69 4.17
C TYR A 15 -6.05 16.84 3.57
N SER A 16 -4.76 16.89 3.92
CA SER A 16 -3.84 17.93 3.44
C SER A 16 -2.54 17.28 2.99
N GLU A 17 -2.24 17.39 1.69
CA GLU A 17 -1.01 16.89 1.05
C GLU A 17 -0.75 15.38 1.26
N VAL A 18 -1.84 14.59 1.33
CA VAL A 18 -1.78 13.12 1.48
C VAL A 18 -2.40 12.36 0.31
N ASP A 19 -2.99 13.06 -0.65
CA ASP A 19 -3.52 12.46 -1.88
C ASP A 19 -2.36 12.09 -2.81
N LEU A 20 -2.26 10.79 -3.12
CA LEU A 20 -1.26 10.23 -4.01
C LEU A 20 -1.88 9.76 -5.34
N ASN A 21 -3.02 10.29 -5.76
CA ASN A 21 -3.69 9.87 -7.00
C ASN A 21 -2.84 10.09 -8.27
N VAL A 22 -1.88 11.01 -8.24
CA VAL A 22 -0.96 11.26 -9.36
C VAL A 22 0.34 10.48 -9.14
N GLN A 23 0.41 9.29 -9.73
CA GLN A 23 1.57 8.40 -9.67
C GLN A 23 2.00 7.94 -11.08
N PRO A 24 3.28 7.61 -11.29
CA PRO A 24 3.71 6.95 -12.52
C PRO A 24 3.13 5.54 -12.60
N ASP A 25 3.11 4.97 -13.81
CA ASP A 25 2.82 3.55 -13.98
C ASP A 25 4.04 2.73 -13.53
N PHE A 26 3.99 2.16 -12.31
CA PHE A 26 5.09 1.40 -11.73
C PHE A 26 5.51 0.18 -12.54
N VAL A 27 4.58 -0.44 -13.27
CA VAL A 27 4.88 -1.58 -14.16
C VAL A 27 5.80 -1.11 -15.28
N LYS A 28 5.42 -0.04 -15.97
CA LYS A 28 6.23 0.54 -17.06
C LYS A 28 7.55 1.11 -16.56
N LEU A 29 7.56 1.69 -15.37
CA LEU A 29 8.77 2.18 -14.73
C LEU A 29 9.76 1.03 -14.51
N ALA A 30 9.31 -0.09 -13.94
CA ALA A 30 10.14 -1.27 -13.74
C ALA A 30 10.72 -1.81 -15.07
N GLU A 31 9.88 -1.91 -16.10
CA GLU A 31 10.29 -2.35 -17.43
C GLU A 31 11.35 -1.41 -18.04
N ALA A 32 11.21 -0.09 -17.89
CA ALA A 32 12.17 0.90 -18.36
C ALA A 32 13.55 0.75 -17.71
N TYR A 33 13.62 0.24 -16.48
CA TYR A 33 14.86 -0.07 -15.76
C TYR A 33 15.36 -1.52 -15.99
N GLY A 34 14.73 -2.28 -16.88
CA GLY A 34 15.11 -3.66 -17.20
C GLY A 34 14.61 -4.72 -16.21
N ALA A 35 13.77 -4.33 -15.25
CA ALA A 35 13.10 -5.24 -14.33
C ALA A 35 11.81 -5.81 -14.96
N VAL A 36 11.25 -6.86 -14.34
CA VAL A 36 9.90 -7.34 -14.67
C VAL A 36 8.89 -6.52 -13.86
N GLY A 37 7.96 -5.85 -14.53
CA GLY A 37 6.81 -5.20 -13.91
C GLY A 37 5.61 -6.14 -13.86
N LEU A 38 4.98 -6.27 -12.71
CA LEU A 38 3.72 -7.03 -12.52
C LEU A 38 2.72 -6.17 -11.74
N ARG A 39 1.42 -6.40 -11.95
CA ARG A 39 0.34 -5.77 -11.17
C ARG A 39 -0.68 -6.80 -10.72
N ALA A 40 -1.20 -6.62 -9.51
CA ALA A 40 -2.41 -7.26 -9.00
C ALA A 40 -3.41 -6.18 -8.58
N SER A 41 -4.60 -6.24 -9.14
CA SER A 41 -5.69 -5.28 -8.98
C SER A 41 -6.84 -5.80 -8.13
N VAL A 42 -6.96 -7.13 -8.01
CA VAL A 42 -7.96 -7.80 -7.17
C VAL A 42 -7.32 -8.91 -6.33
N LYS A 43 -8.00 -9.28 -5.24
CA LYS A 43 -7.49 -10.23 -4.24
C LYS A 43 -7.07 -11.58 -4.83
N ASP A 44 -7.83 -12.10 -5.79
CA ASP A 44 -7.57 -13.40 -6.40
C ASP A 44 -6.31 -13.42 -7.29
N GLU A 45 -5.76 -12.25 -7.64
CA GLU A 45 -4.52 -12.12 -8.42
C GLU A 45 -3.27 -12.15 -7.54
N VAL A 46 -3.39 -12.00 -6.21
CA VAL A 46 -2.25 -11.87 -5.30
C VAL A 46 -1.35 -13.11 -5.33
N VAL A 47 -1.92 -14.30 -5.15
CA VAL A 47 -1.13 -15.54 -5.18
C VAL A 47 -0.53 -15.78 -6.56
N PRO A 48 -1.30 -15.74 -7.67
CA PRO A 48 -0.75 -15.90 -9.02
C PRO A 48 0.36 -14.90 -9.37
N VAL A 49 0.27 -13.64 -8.96
CA VAL A 49 1.31 -12.64 -9.28
C VAL A 49 2.61 -12.89 -8.52
N ILE A 50 2.51 -13.29 -7.25
CA ILE A 50 3.68 -13.66 -6.44
C ILE A 50 4.35 -14.91 -7.01
N GLU A 51 3.58 -15.92 -7.40
CA GLU A 51 4.13 -17.12 -8.04
C GLU A 51 4.85 -16.82 -9.36
N ARG A 52 4.31 -15.90 -10.18
CA ARG A 52 4.98 -15.43 -11.40
C ARG A 52 6.28 -14.72 -11.08
N ALA A 53 6.28 -13.83 -10.08
CA ALA A 53 7.48 -13.12 -9.65
C ALA A 53 8.60 -14.07 -9.19
N LEU A 54 8.27 -15.08 -8.38
CA LEU A 54 9.22 -16.05 -7.84
C LEU A 54 9.83 -17.00 -8.91
N LYS A 55 9.20 -17.10 -10.09
CA LYS A 55 9.74 -17.87 -11.23
C LYS A 55 10.80 -17.10 -12.02
N VAL A 56 10.89 -15.78 -11.88
CA VAL A 56 11.92 -14.96 -12.52
C VAL A 56 13.25 -15.17 -11.80
N ARG A 57 14.31 -15.48 -12.54
CA ARG A 57 15.64 -15.84 -11.99
C ARG A 57 16.79 -14.98 -12.50
N ASP A 58 16.52 -14.16 -13.51
CA ASP A 58 17.52 -13.45 -14.32
C ASP A 58 17.54 -11.94 -14.08
N ARG A 59 16.53 -11.38 -13.38
CA ARG A 59 16.40 -9.92 -13.14
C ARG A 59 15.44 -9.61 -12.00
N PRO A 60 15.48 -8.37 -11.44
CA PRO A 60 14.55 -7.93 -10.41
C PRO A 60 13.09 -7.93 -10.89
N VAL A 61 12.17 -8.06 -9.93
CA VAL A 61 10.72 -7.96 -10.17
C VAL A 61 10.15 -6.88 -9.26
N VAL A 62 9.31 -6.01 -9.82
CA VAL A 62 8.49 -5.04 -9.09
C VAL A 62 7.03 -5.48 -9.24
N ILE A 63 6.33 -5.61 -8.12
CA ILE A 63 4.90 -5.92 -8.11
C ILE A 63 4.16 -4.72 -7.55
N ASP A 64 3.24 -4.18 -8.35
CA ASP A 64 2.30 -3.14 -7.96
C ASP A 64 1.00 -3.78 -7.48
N PHE A 65 0.70 -3.64 -6.18
CA PHE A 65 -0.55 -4.13 -5.59
C PHE A 65 -1.51 -2.97 -5.40
N VAL A 66 -2.62 -2.98 -6.13
CA VAL A 66 -3.68 -2.00 -5.94
C VAL A 66 -4.45 -2.36 -4.67
N THR A 67 -4.52 -1.42 -3.74
CA THR A 67 -5.17 -1.56 -2.43
C THR A 67 -6.16 -0.42 -2.21
N THR A 68 -7.07 -0.58 -1.25
CA THR A 68 -8.02 0.47 -0.88
C THR A 68 -7.27 1.64 -0.24
N LEU A 69 -7.59 2.86 -0.68
CA LEU A 69 -6.88 4.06 -0.24
C LEU A 69 -7.15 4.41 1.22
N GLU A 70 -8.34 4.09 1.70
CA GLU A 70 -8.89 4.42 3.01
C GLU A 70 -8.59 3.35 4.09
N ASP A 71 -7.90 2.25 3.74
CA ASP A 71 -7.59 1.21 4.72
C ASP A 71 -6.70 1.76 5.85
N ASN A 72 -7.10 1.46 7.09
CA ASN A 72 -6.42 1.87 8.31
C ASN A 72 -5.68 0.71 8.94
N VAL A 73 -4.60 1.02 9.66
CA VAL A 73 -3.83 0.03 10.42
C VAL A 73 -4.39 -0.10 11.82
N TYR A 74 -4.81 -1.30 12.18
CA TYR A 74 -5.25 -1.70 13.51
C TYR A 74 -4.55 -3.00 13.93
N PRO A 75 -4.42 -3.28 15.24
CA PRO A 75 -4.79 -2.41 16.35
C PRO A 75 -3.85 -1.19 16.50
N MET A 76 -4.35 -0.10 17.09
CA MET A 76 -3.58 1.13 17.29
C MET A 76 -3.73 1.63 18.73
N VAL A 77 -2.64 2.04 19.36
CA VAL A 77 -2.65 2.81 20.60
C VAL A 77 -2.49 4.29 20.24
N PRO A 78 -3.46 5.17 20.58
CA PRO A 78 -3.35 6.60 20.31
C PRO A 78 -2.14 7.24 21.00
N ALA A 79 -1.68 8.38 20.48
CA ALA A 79 -0.58 9.13 21.10
C ALA A 79 -0.90 9.45 22.57
N GLY A 80 -0.01 9.05 23.48
CA GLY A 80 -0.18 9.25 24.92
C GLY A 80 -1.07 8.23 25.63
N GLY A 81 -1.65 7.25 24.92
CA GLY A 81 -2.40 6.14 25.51
C GLY A 81 -1.52 5.05 26.10
N ALA A 82 -2.05 4.31 27.07
CA ALA A 82 -1.44 3.08 27.57
C ALA A 82 -1.69 1.91 26.60
N VAL A 83 -0.95 0.81 26.74
CA VAL A 83 -1.17 -0.41 25.93
C VAL A 83 -2.60 -0.97 26.10
N SER A 84 -3.22 -0.72 27.26
CA SER A 84 -4.62 -1.07 27.52
C SER A 84 -5.63 -0.25 26.72
N ASP A 85 -5.25 0.92 26.20
CA ASP A 85 -6.14 1.85 25.50
C ASP A 85 -6.19 1.57 23.99
N ILE A 86 -6.10 0.29 23.63
CA ILE A 86 -5.99 -0.17 22.26
C ILE A 86 -7.32 0.03 21.50
N VAL A 87 -7.23 0.61 20.30
CA VAL A 87 -8.36 0.78 19.39
C VAL A 87 -8.34 -0.35 18.36
N LEU A 88 -9.51 -0.95 18.13
CA LEU A 88 -9.75 -2.01 17.15
C LEU A 88 -10.54 -1.46 15.95
N ALA A 89 -10.48 -2.20 14.83
CA ALA A 89 -11.18 -1.86 13.58
C ALA A 89 -12.70 -2.05 13.69
#